data_AF-A0A957F6E4-F1
#
_entry.id   AF-A0A957F6E4-F1
#
_cell.length_a   1.000
_cell.length_b   1.000
_cell.length_c   1.000
_cell.angle_alpha   90.00
_cell.angle_beta   90.00
_cell.angle_gamma   90.00
#
_symmetry.space_group_name_H-M   'P 1'
#
loop_
_entity.id
_entity.type
_entity.pdbx_description
1 polymer ?
#
loop_
_entity_poly.entity_id
_entity_poly.type
_entity_poly.pdbx_seq_one_letter_code
_entity_poly.pdbx_strand_id
1 'polypeptide(L)'
;LHQQGDGQLAIFTNSHERVRVDPNGRVGIGTDSPAHQLDVNGDIHTAGSIIVDGTLYWKAPLRDSSDQQSTPYFQLDFSDYPTGNHLSGGHDLYITSGNVSDLQLKRDVRSLEQALPRLRRLRGVTYHWNETAVDHAGRGLEQRVSAGPQASDAENQAVWAAERAKIRTALAARQIGLIAQDVEKVAPEAVHTGHDGYKRVDYPRLTALLVEAIKELAAEVQILKASPLSGNKDV
;
A
#
# COMPACT_ATOMS: atom_id res chain seq x y z
N LEU A 1 -6.69 -9.60 45.56
CA LEU A 1 -5.26 -9.23 45.56
C LEU A 1 -5.15 -7.82 46.12
N HIS A 2 -4.75 -7.68 47.37
CA HIS A 2 -4.42 -6.40 47.99
C HIS A 2 -2.94 -6.49 48.35
N GLN A 3 -2.15 -5.53 47.90
CA GLN A 3 -0.74 -5.49 48.21
C GLN A 3 -0.46 -4.49 49.33
N GLN A 4 0.36 -4.89 50.31
CA GLN A 4 0.91 -4.01 51.32
C GLN A 4 2.44 -4.17 51.40
N GLY A 5 3.14 -3.04 51.49
CA GLY A 5 4.58 -2.97 51.82
C GLY A 5 5.31 -1.82 51.11
N ASP A 6 5.16 -1.73 49.79
CA ASP A 6 6.01 -0.91 48.91
C ASP A 6 5.31 -0.45 47.60
N GLY A 7 4.08 -0.88 47.35
CA GLY A 7 3.30 -0.54 46.15
C GLY A 7 3.63 -1.36 44.89
N GLN A 8 4.31 -2.51 44.99
CA GLN A 8 4.86 -3.25 43.83
C GLN A 8 4.36 -4.69 43.60
N LEU A 9 3.29 -4.98 42.84
CA LEU A 9 2.72 -6.32 42.85
C LEU A 9 3.59 -7.28 42.03
N ALA A 10 4.15 -8.33 42.62
CA ALA A 10 5.03 -9.28 41.92
C ALA A 10 4.55 -10.73 41.99
N ILE A 11 4.77 -11.48 40.90
CA ILE A 11 4.49 -12.92 40.77
C ILE A 11 5.82 -13.66 40.59
N PHE A 12 6.07 -14.66 41.44
CA PHE A 12 7.29 -15.47 41.44
C PHE A 12 7.01 -16.92 41.06
N THR A 13 7.93 -17.52 40.30
CA THR A 13 8.02 -18.98 40.13
C THR A 13 9.45 -19.43 40.30
N ASN A 14 9.68 -20.53 41.02
CA ASN A 14 11.02 -21.05 41.32
C ASN A 14 11.97 -19.98 41.90
N SER A 15 11.46 -19.12 42.78
CA SER A 15 12.21 -17.99 43.37
C SER A 15 12.71 -16.94 42.38
N HIS A 16 12.19 -16.92 41.14
CA HIS A 16 12.44 -15.86 40.15
C HIS A 16 11.18 -15.03 39.92
N GLU A 17 11.35 -13.72 39.87
CA GLU A 17 10.28 -12.80 39.51
C GLU A 17 9.93 -12.96 38.02
N ARG A 18 8.64 -13.08 37.72
CA ARG A 18 8.12 -13.27 36.36
C ARG A 18 7.32 -12.09 35.87
N VAL A 19 6.49 -11.53 36.73
CA VAL A 19 5.62 -10.40 36.43
C VAL A 19 5.65 -9.42 37.59
N ARG A 20 5.70 -8.13 37.27
CA ARG A 20 5.61 -7.02 38.24
C ARG A 20 4.62 -5.97 37.76
N VAL A 21 3.94 -5.33 38.70
CA VAL A 21 3.34 -4.00 38.55
C VAL A 21 4.09 -3.06 39.48
N ASP A 22 4.79 -2.06 38.95
CA ASP A 22 5.56 -1.10 39.75
C ASP A 22 4.65 -0.04 40.41
N PRO A 23 5.16 0.83 41.31
CA PRO A 23 4.33 1.82 42.01
C PRO A 23 3.76 2.91 41.09
N ASN A 24 4.27 3.01 39.85
CA ASN A 24 3.77 3.93 38.82
C ASN A 24 2.72 3.26 37.92
N GLY A 25 2.37 1.99 38.17
CA GLY A 25 1.38 1.24 37.40
C GLY A 25 1.94 0.60 36.12
N ARG A 26 3.27 0.54 35.95
CA ARG A 26 3.90 -0.11 34.80
C ARG A 26 4.00 -1.61 35.03
N VAL A 27 3.68 -2.38 34.00
CA VAL A 27 3.73 -3.84 34.03
C VAL A 27 5.03 -4.33 33.39
N GLY A 28 5.83 -5.08 34.13
CA GLY A 28 7.02 -5.78 33.63
C GLY A 28 6.79 -7.29 33.54
N ILE A 29 7.15 -7.92 32.42
CA ILE A 29 7.19 -9.38 32.25
C ILE A 29 8.63 -9.77 31.90
N GLY A 30 9.28 -10.57 32.75
CA GLY A 30 10.71 -10.92 32.58
C GLY A 30 11.69 -9.77 32.86
N THR A 31 11.21 -8.65 33.40
CA THR A 31 12.01 -7.49 33.82
C THR A 31 11.46 -6.92 35.13
N ASP A 32 12.36 -6.52 36.03
CA ASP A 32 12.03 -5.87 37.31
C ASP A 32 11.98 -4.34 37.21
N SER A 33 12.39 -3.80 36.06
CA SER A 33 12.61 -2.37 35.82
C SER A 33 11.91 -1.92 34.52
N PRO A 34 10.56 -1.99 34.43
CA PRO A 34 9.84 -1.66 33.21
C PRO A 34 10.04 -0.18 32.82
N ALA A 35 10.43 0.09 31.58
CA ALA A 35 10.60 1.44 31.06
C ALA A 35 9.32 2.03 30.44
N HIS A 36 8.35 1.17 30.09
CA HIS A 36 7.08 1.51 29.44
C HIS A 36 5.89 0.97 30.24
N GLN A 37 4.66 1.36 29.87
CA GLN A 37 3.44 0.90 30.56
C GLN A 37 3.29 -0.63 30.56
N LEU A 38 3.72 -1.27 29.48
CA LEU A 38 3.96 -2.70 29.42
C LEU A 38 5.36 -2.90 28.83
N ASP A 39 6.21 -3.60 29.56
CA ASP A 39 7.57 -3.94 29.16
C ASP A 39 7.76 -5.45 29.27
N VAL A 40 8.10 -6.11 28.15
CA VAL A 40 8.28 -7.56 28.07
C VAL A 40 9.71 -7.82 27.63
N ASN A 41 10.51 -8.37 28.54
CA ASN A 41 11.85 -8.85 28.25
C ASN A 41 11.77 -10.32 27.84
N GLY A 42 11.40 -10.55 26.57
CA GLY A 42 11.19 -11.87 25.97
C GLY A 42 10.25 -11.81 24.77
N ASP A 43 9.83 -12.98 24.30
CA ASP A 43 8.90 -13.11 23.16
C ASP A 43 7.44 -12.97 23.60
N ILE A 44 6.61 -12.36 22.74
CA ILE A 44 5.16 -12.31 22.90
C ILE A 44 4.53 -13.27 21.89
N HIS A 45 3.88 -14.33 22.39
CA HIS A 45 3.12 -15.27 21.58
C HIS A 45 1.61 -15.12 21.87
N THR A 46 0.82 -14.82 20.83
CA THR A 46 -0.64 -14.67 20.94
C THR A 46 -1.34 -15.63 19.97
N ALA A 47 -2.39 -16.30 20.45
CA ALA A 47 -3.24 -17.13 19.58
C ALA A 47 -4.25 -16.30 18.75
N GLY A 48 -4.50 -15.06 19.17
CA GLY A 48 -5.36 -14.10 18.46
C GLY A 48 -4.58 -12.89 17.96
N SER A 49 -5.32 -11.95 17.36
CA SER A 49 -4.75 -10.72 16.80
C SER A 49 -4.23 -9.77 17.86
N ILE A 50 -3.10 -9.11 17.57
CA ILE A 50 -2.65 -7.92 18.30
C ILE A 50 -3.30 -6.69 17.64
N ILE A 51 -4.13 -5.96 18.41
CA ILE A 51 -4.79 -4.72 17.96
C ILE A 51 -4.04 -3.53 18.56
N VAL A 52 -3.62 -2.58 17.73
CA VAL A 52 -2.91 -1.37 18.14
C VAL A 52 -3.62 -0.15 17.56
N ASP A 53 -4.26 0.65 18.42
CA ASP A 53 -4.95 1.89 17.99
C ASP A 53 -3.96 3.02 17.65
N GLY A 54 -2.75 2.96 18.20
CA GLY A 54 -1.65 3.88 17.94
C GLY A 54 -0.65 3.35 16.91
N THR A 55 0.62 3.73 17.06
CA THR A 55 1.70 3.25 16.19
C THR A 55 2.45 2.09 16.83
N LEU A 56 2.61 0.98 16.10
CA LEU A 56 3.51 -0.10 16.48
C LEU A 56 4.95 0.28 16.10
N TYR A 57 5.80 0.54 17.10
CA TYR A 57 7.22 0.85 16.91
C TYR A 57 8.07 -0.42 16.94
N TRP A 58 8.79 -0.72 15.87
CA TRP A 58 9.76 -1.81 15.80
C TRP A 58 11.18 -1.23 15.79
N LYS A 59 11.90 -1.36 16.91
CA LYS A 59 13.23 -0.74 17.12
C LYS A 59 14.42 -1.64 16.74
N ALA A 60 14.18 -2.93 16.53
CA ALA A 60 15.21 -3.87 16.08
C ALA A 60 15.40 -3.80 14.55
N PRO A 61 16.51 -4.27 14.00
CA PRO A 61 16.68 -4.45 12.55
C PRO A 61 15.99 -5.75 12.07
N LEU A 62 15.24 -5.66 10.97
CA LEU A 62 14.48 -6.79 10.40
C LEU A 62 15.44 -7.75 9.68
N ARG A 63 15.33 -9.07 9.94
CA ARG A 63 16.23 -10.12 9.42
C ARG A 63 15.48 -11.02 8.41
N ASP A 64 16.03 -11.20 7.21
CA ASP A 64 15.62 -12.23 6.25
C ASP A 64 16.43 -13.52 6.48
N SER A 65 15.76 -14.67 6.40
CA SER A 65 16.32 -16.01 6.60
C SER A 65 17.02 -16.60 5.36
N SER A 66 16.98 -15.92 4.21
CA SER A 66 17.51 -16.45 2.95
C SER A 66 18.91 -15.96 2.55
N ASP A 67 19.43 -14.88 3.16
CA ASP A 67 20.76 -14.35 2.85
C ASP A 67 21.65 -14.26 4.11
N GLN A 68 22.72 -15.07 4.13
CA GLN A 68 23.77 -15.00 5.15
C GLN A 68 24.63 -13.72 5.02
N GLN A 69 24.33 -12.82 4.06
CA GLN A 69 25.08 -11.58 3.82
C GLN A 69 24.18 -10.33 3.68
N SER A 70 23.78 -9.80 4.84
CA SER A 70 24.01 -8.40 5.21
C SER A 70 23.42 -7.25 4.34
N THR A 71 22.11 -7.24 4.05
CA THR A 71 21.32 -5.98 4.05
C THR A 71 19.88 -6.22 4.58
N PRO A 72 19.37 -5.43 5.55
CA PRO A 72 18.10 -5.73 6.22
C PRO A 72 16.85 -5.23 5.49
N TYR A 73 15.82 -6.09 5.34
CA TYR A 73 14.45 -5.71 4.95
C TYR A 73 13.39 -6.52 5.73
N PHE A 74 12.11 -6.13 5.60
CA PHE A 74 10.94 -6.66 6.30
C PHE A 74 10.44 -8.00 5.73
N GLN A 75 10.47 -9.08 6.51
CA GLN A 75 9.85 -10.38 6.16
C GLN A 75 8.53 -10.55 6.91
N LEU A 76 7.42 -10.63 6.17
CA LEU A 76 6.14 -11.16 6.63
C LEU A 76 6.03 -12.60 6.12
N ASP A 77 6.15 -13.59 7.01
CA ASP A 77 5.92 -15.00 6.66
C ASP A 77 4.41 -15.31 6.71
N PHE A 78 3.88 -15.83 5.61
CA PHE A 78 2.46 -16.15 5.43
C PHE A 78 2.24 -17.60 4.97
N SER A 79 3.24 -18.47 5.17
CA SER A 79 3.37 -19.72 4.43
C SER A 79 2.31 -20.81 4.64
N ASP A 80 1.30 -20.65 5.51
CA ASP A 80 0.36 -21.73 5.85
C ASP A 80 -1.15 -21.42 5.70
N TYR A 81 -1.53 -20.32 5.03
CA TYR A 81 -2.95 -20.08 4.70
C TYR A 81 -3.25 -20.23 3.21
N PRO A 82 -4.19 -21.13 2.80
CA PRO A 82 -4.57 -21.35 1.41
C PRO A 82 -5.41 -20.20 0.80
N THR A 83 -5.75 -19.18 1.59
CA THR A 83 -6.42 -17.96 1.15
C THR A 83 -5.41 -16.82 1.24
N GLY A 84 -4.99 -16.32 0.07
CA GLY A 84 -3.87 -15.39 -0.07
C GLY A 84 -3.92 -14.11 0.78
N ASN A 85 -2.79 -13.42 0.77
CA ASN A 85 -2.46 -12.26 1.60
C ASN A 85 -3.49 -11.12 1.49
N HIS A 86 -4.08 -10.71 2.62
CA HIS A 86 -4.90 -9.50 2.73
C HIS A 86 -4.16 -8.40 3.51
N LEU A 87 -3.31 -7.62 2.83
CA LEU A 87 -2.89 -6.31 3.32
C LEU A 87 -3.96 -5.28 2.91
N SER A 88 -4.91 -4.95 3.80
CA SER A 88 -6.03 -4.05 3.51
C SER A 88 -5.86 -2.67 4.17
N GLY A 89 -4.97 -1.87 3.61
CA GLY A 89 -4.91 -0.42 3.82
C GLY A 89 -5.26 0.31 2.53
N GLY A 90 -6.00 1.42 2.61
CA GLY A 90 -6.33 2.27 1.45
C GLY A 90 -5.14 3.05 0.85
N HIS A 91 -3.90 2.62 1.10
CA HIS A 91 -2.68 3.23 0.61
C HIS A 91 -1.70 2.12 0.17
N ASP A 92 -1.01 2.37 -0.95
CA ASP A 92 0.00 1.48 -1.49
C ASP A 92 1.22 1.42 -0.56
N LEU A 93 1.67 0.19 -0.27
CA LEU A 93 2.94 -0.09 0.39
C LEU A 93 4.10 0.25 -0.56
N TYR A 94 4.81 1.35 -0.29
CA TYR A 94 6.03 1.74 -1.04
C TYR A 94 7.25 0.97 -0.53
N ILE A 95 7.59 -0.14 -1.17
CA ILE A 95 8.93 -0.74 -1.05
C ILE A 95 9.79 -0.13 -2.17
N THR A 96 10.69 0.78 -1.84
CA THR A 96 11.65 1.33 -2.82
C THR A 96 12.93 0.52 -2.82
N SER A 97 12.89 -0.67 -3.41
CA SER A 97 14.11 -1.19 -4.05
C SER A 97 14.32 -0.33 -5.28
N GLY A 98 15.44 0.38 -5.41
CA GLY A 98 15.74 1.19 -6.61
C GLY A 98 15.47 0.38 -7.88
N ASN A 99 14.77 0.98 -8.86
CA ASN A 99 14.44 0.30 -10.11
C ASN A 99 15.73 0.02 -10.91
N VAL A 100 16.30 -1.16 -10.75
CA VAL A 100 17.50 -1.59 -11.47
C VAL A 100 17.19 -1.62 -12.98
N SER A 101 17.94 -0.84 -13.77
CA SER A 101 17.66 -0.59 -15.20
C SER A 101 18.93 -0.59 -16.06
N ASP A 102 20.01 -1.23 -15.59
CA ASP A 102 21.29 -1.35 -16.29
C ASP A 102 21.15 -2.15 -17.60
N LEU A 103 21.93 -1.79 -18.63
CA LEU A 103 21.93 -2.48 -19.93
C LEU A 103 22.36 -3.95 -19.79
N GLN A 104 23.30 -4.26 -18.89
CA GLN A 104 23.80 -5.62 -18.67
C GLN A 104 22.72 -6.59 -18.18
N LEU A 105 21.63 -6.06 -17.63
CA LEU A 105 20.49 -6.83 -17.12
C LEU A 105 19.32 -6.87 -18.11
N LYS A 106 19.53 -6.41 -19.35
CA LYS A 106 18.51 -6.35 -20.41
C LYS A 106 18.98 -7.11 -21.65
N ARG A 107 18.02 -7.70 -22.35
CA ARG A 107 18.19 -8.29 -23.69
C ARG A 107 17.12 -7.75 -24.63
N ASP A 108 17.35 -7.86 -25.93
CA ASP A 108 16.39 -7.44 -26.97
C ASP A 108 15.94 -5.98 -26.85
N VAL A 109 16.87 -5.08 -26.48
CA VAL A 109 16.59 -3.65 -26.32
C VAL A 109 16.32 -3.01 -27.68
N ARG A 110 15.10 -2.50 -27.87
CA ARG A 110 14.64 -1.80 -29.07
C ARG A 110 13.92 -0.52 -28.69
N SER A 111 13.99 0.49 -29.55
CA SER A 111 13.21 1.73 -29.39
C SER A 111 11.71 1.44 -29.53
N LEU A 112 10.89 2.24 -28.84
CA LEU A 112 9.44 2.19 -29.01
C LEU A 112 9.06 2.99 -30.26
N GLU A 113 8.60 2.28 -31.28
CA GLU A 113 8.15 2.90 -32.54
C GLU A 113 6.66 3.28 -32.49
N GLN A 114 6.28 4.28 -33.29
CA GLN A 114 4.92 4.80 -33.40
C GLN A 114 4.36 5.24 -32.04
N ALA A 115 5.22 5.77 -31.19
CA ALA A 115 4.88 6.17 -29.84
C ALA A 115 3.87 7.32 -29.82
N LEU A 116 4.03 8.33 -30.69
CA LEU A 116 3.12 9.46 -30.80
C LEU A 116 1.75 9.04 -31.36
N PRO A 117 1.63 8.29 -32.47
CA PRO A 117 0.35 7.75 -32.93
C PRO A 117 -0.37 6.89 -31.87
N ARG A 118 0.37 6.07 -31.12
CA ARG A 118 -0.15 5.28 -29.99
C ARG A 118 -0.69 6.20 -28.89
N LEU A 119 0.12 7.15 -28.44
CA LEU A 119 -0.23 8.09 -27.37
C LEU A 119 -1.43 8.97 -27.74
N ARG A 120 -1.55 9.40 -29.00
CA ARG A 120 -2.69 10.20 -29.50
C ARG A 120 -4.05 9.48 -29.39
N ARG A 121 -4.06 8.16 -29.24
CA ARG A 121 -5.30 7.37 -29.00
C ARG A 121 -5.73 7.38 -27.53
N LEU A 122 -4.83 7.74 -26.62
CA LEU A 122 -5.15 7.87 -25.20
C LEU A 122 -5.86 9.18 -24.92
N ARG A 123 -6.83 9.12 -24.01
CA ARG A 123 -7.57 10.29 -23.54
C ARG A 123 -7.27 10.50 -22.07
N GLY A 124 -6.72 11.66 -21.74
CA GLY A 124 -6.73 12.16 -20.37
C GLY A 124 -8.16 12.50 -19.96
N VAL A 125 -8.59 12.03 -18.78
CA VAL A 125 -9.95 12.23 -18.28
C VAL A 125 -9.93 12.83 -16.88
N THR A 126 -10.97 13.59 -16.54
CA THR A 126 -11.31 13.85 -15.14
C THR A 126 -12.54 13.06 -14.76
N TYR A 127 -12.60 12.55 -13.54
CA TYR A 127 -13.68 11.68 -13.09
C TYR A 127 -13.99 11.88 -11.60
N HIS A 128 -15.18 11.44 -11.20
CA HIS A 128 -15.54 11.22 -9.80
C HIS A 128 -15.71 9.72 -9.61
N TRP A 129 -15.34 9.22 -8.44
CA TRP A 129 -15.62 7.85 -8.07
C TRP A 129 -17.14 7.66 -7.89
N ASN A 130 -17.65 6.49 -8.32
CA ASN A 130 -19.05 6.12 -8.15
C ASN A 130 -19.24 5.22 -6.92
N GLU A 131 -20.48 4.83 -6.60
CA GLU A 131 -20.75 3.95 -5.45
C GLU A 131 -20.05 2.59 -5.57
N THR A 132 -19.87 2.03 -6.77
CA THR A 132 -19.10 0.80 -6.96
C THR A 132 -17.66 0.93 -6.45
N ALA A 133 -17.03 2.10 -6.59
CA ALA A 133 -15.71 2.36 -6.05
C ALA A 133 -15.72 2.48 -4.52
N VAL A 134 -16.79 3.06 -3.94
CA VAL A 134 -16.99 3.11 -2.48
C VAL A 134 -17.13 1.69 -1.92
N ASP A 135 -17.96 0.86 -2.56
CA ASP A 135 -18.13 -0.55 -2.20
C ASP A 135 -16.83 -1.33 -2.31
N HIS A 136 -16.09 -1.12 -3.40
CA HIS A 136 -14.81 -1.77 -3.62
C HIS A 136 -13.76 -1.36 -2.58
N ALA A 137 -13.69 -0.08 -2.22
CA ALA A 137 -12.79 0.40 -1.18
C ALA A 137 -13.19 -0.11 0.22
N GLY A 138 -14.50 -0.25 0.47
CA GLY A 138 -15.08 -0.79 1.69
C GLY A 138 -15.15 -2.32 1.75
N ARG A 139 -14.56 -3.05 0.80
CA ARG A 139 -14.59 -4.51 0.80
C ARG A 139 -13.98 -5.07 2.09
N GLY A 140 -14.67 -6.05 2.67
CA GLY A 140 -14.20 -6.69 3.90
C GLY A 140 -14.54 -5.95 5.19
N LEU A 141 -15.30 -4.85 5.10
CA LEU A 141 -15.64 -4.01 6.25
C LEU A 141 -16.42 -4.78 7.31
N GLU A 142 -17.33 -5.66 6.86
CA GLU A 142 -18.22 -6.44 7.70
C GLU A 142 -17.45 -7.47 8.56
N GLN A 143 -16.28 -7.93 8.13
CA GLN A 143 -15.42 -8.82 8.91
C GLN A 143 -14.44 -8.07 9.82
N ARG A 144 -14.18 -6.78 9.55
CA ARG A 144 -13.14 -5.99 10.23
C ARG A 144 -13.68 -5.08 11.31
N VAL A 145 -14.94 -4.66 11.19
CA VAL A 145 -15.54 -3.65 12.05
C VAL A 145 -16.83 -4.21 12.64
N SER A 146 -16.97 -4.14 13.96
CA SER A 146 -18.19 -4.50 14.68
C SER A 146 -18.47 -3.46 15.77
N ALA A 147 -19.75 -3.27 16.10
CA ALA A 147 -20.18 -2.41 17.21
C ALA A 147 -19.91 -3.04 18.59
N GLY A 148 -19.42 -4.29 18.65
CA GLY A 148 -18.96 -4.94 19.88
C GLY A 148 -19.35 -6.43 19.95
N PRO A 149 -18.84 -7.18 20.95
CA PRO A 149 -19.02 -8.64 21.03
C PRO A 149 -20.47 -9.13 21.15
N GLN A 150 -21.39 -8.26 21.56
CA GLN A 150 -22.83 -8.56 21.73
C GLN A 150 -23.72 -7.64 20.89
N ALA A 151 -23.15 -6.94 19.91
CA ALA A 151 -23.90 -6.01 19.08
C ALA A 151 -24.94 -6.73 18.23
N SER A 152 -26.13 -6.14 18.16
CA SER A 152 -27.19 -6.56 17.25
C SER A 152 -26.83 -6.28 15.78
N ASP A 153 -27.54 -6.92 14.86
CA ASP A 153 -27.37 -6.67 13.42
C ASP A 153 -27.63 -5.20 13.06
N ALA A 154 -28.58 -4.54 13.72
CA ALA A 154 -28.90 -3.14 13.48
C ALA A 154 -27.75 -2.21 13.92
N GLU A 155 -27.09 -2.51 15.05
CA GLU A 155 -25.94 -1.74 15.53
C GLU A 155 -24.72 -1.92 14.61
N ASN A 156 -24.44 -3.15 14.17
CA ASN A 156 -23.38 -3.41 13.21
C ASN A 156 -23.64 -2.71 11.85
N GLN A 157 -24.88 -2.75 11.36
CA GLN A 157 -25.27 -2.04 10.13
C GLN A 157 -25.06 -0.53 10.24
N ALA A 158 -25.38 0.07 11.38
CA ALA A 158 -25.16 1.51 11.61
C ALA A 158 -23.67 1.87 11.55
N VAL A 159 -22.80 1.06 12.15
CA VAL A 159 -21.34 1.27 12.12
C VAL A 159 -20.80 1.11 10.69
N TRP A 160 -21.22 0.09 9.95
CA TRP A 160 -20.78 -0.08 8.56
C TRP A 160 -21.26 1.05 7.65
N ALA A 161 -22.48 1.54 7.85
CA ALA A 161 -23.00 2.68 7.10
C ALA A 161 -22.18 3.96 7.38
N ALA A 162 -21.82 4.20 8.64
CA ALA A 162 -20.98 5.32 9.02
C ALA A 162 -19.58 5.22 8.39
N GLU A 163 -18.97 4.03 8.37
CA GLU A 163 -17.65 3.84 7.79
C GLU A 163 -17.66 3.99 6.26
N ARG A 164 -18.68 3.44 5.58
CA ARG A 164 -18.90 3.66 4.14
C ARG A 164 -19.11 5.13 3.80
N ALA A 165 -19.76 5.91 4.67
CA ALA A 165 -19.89 7.35 4.48
C ALA A 165 -18.54 8.10 4.56
N LYS A 166 -17.62 7.67 5.42
CA LYS A 166 -16.24 8.21 5.46
C LYS A 166 -15.50 7.91 4.16
N ILE A 167 -15.58 6.67 3.66
CA ILE A 167 -14.98 6.27 2.38
C ILE A 167 -15.53 7.13 1.23
N ARG A 168 -16.86 7.29 1.17
CA ARG A 168 -17.50 8.15 0.16
C ARG A 168 -16.96 9.58 0.21
N THR A 169 -16.81 10.12 1.42
CA THR A 169 -16.26 11.47 1.61
C THR A 169 -14.83 11.57 1.11
N ALA A 170 -13.98 10.57 1.42
CA ALA A 170 -12.61 10.52 0.94
C ALA A 170 -12.50 10.42 -0.59
N LEU A 171 -13.45 9.74 -1.24
CA LEU A 171 -13.50 9.57 -2.70
C LEU A 171 -14.29 10.65 -3.45
N ALA A 172 -14.87 11.63 -2.75
CA ALA A 172 -15.76 12.63 -3.36
C ALA A 172 -15.03 13.63 -4.27
N ALA A 173 -13.74 13.86 -4.04
CA ALA A 173 -12.97 14.84 -4.79
C ALA A 173 -12.78 14.40 -6.26
N ARG A 174 -12.93 15.35 -7.19
CA ARG A 174 -12.63 15.14 -8.61
C ARG A 174 -11.19 14.71 -8.81
N GLN A 175 -11.00 13.64 -9.56
CA GLN A 175 -9.70 13.09 -9.93
C GLN A 175 -9.36 13.37 -11.39
N ILE A 176 -8.09 13.23 -11.74
CA ILE A 176 -7.57 13.25 -13.10
C ILE A 176 -6.76 11.97 -13.35
N GLY A 177 -6.83 11.42 -14.56
CA GLY A 177 -6.06 10.22 -14.90
C GLY A 177 -6.41 9.65 -16.28
N LEU A 178 -6.18 8.35 -16.41
CA LEU A 178 -6.45 7.56 -17.61
C LEU A 178 -7.44 6.43 -17.30
N ILE A 179 -8.14 5.96 -18.33
CA ILE A 179 -8.98 4.76 -18.26
C ILE A 179 -8.14 3.54 -18.60
N ALA A 180 -8.03 2.57 -17.69
CA ALA A 180 -7.18 1.40 -17.85
C ALA A 180 -7.48 0.59 -19.12
N GLN A 181 -8.76 0.49 -19.50
CA GLN A 181 -9.21 -0.19 -20.72
C GLN A 181 -8.79 0.54 -22.00
N ASP A 182 -8.65 1.86 -21.97
CA ASP A 182 -8.12 2.62 -23.10
C ASP A 182 -6.59 2.49 -23.18
N VAL A 183 -5.90 2.48 -22.03
CA VAL A 183 -4.46 2.22 -21.94
C VAL A 183 -4.11 0.83 -22.45
N GLU A 184 -4.87 -0.19 -22.06
CA GLU A 184 -4.60 -1.60 -22.44
C GLU A 184 -4.57 -1.81 -23.95
N LYS A 185 -5.38 -1.07 -24.72
CA LYS A 185 -5.40 -1.13 -26.19
C LYS A 185 -4.14 -0.54 -26.83
N VAL A 186 -3.43 0.32 -26.11
CA VAL A 186 -2.29 1.10 -26.62
C VAL A 186 -0.96 0.60 -26.06
N ALA A 187 -0.92 0.28 -24.76
CA ALA A 187 0.24 -0.18 -24.01
C ALA A 187 -0.23 -1.25 -22.99
N PRO A 188 -0.56 -2.46 -23.45
CA PRO A 188 -1.01 -3.54 -22.56
C PRO A 188 0.01 -3.89 -21.47
N GLU A 189 1.30 -3.70 -21.74
CA GLU A 189 2.41 -3.86 -20.79
C GLU A 189 2.33 -2.91 -19.59
N ALA A 190 1.57 -1.81 -19.69
CA ALA A 190 1.34 -0.85 -18.62
C ALA A 190 0.03 -1.10 -17.85
N VAL A 191 -0.68 -2.20 -18.13
CA VAL A 191 -1.94 -2.54 -17.47
C VAL A 191 -1.86 -3.93 -16.85
N HIS A 192 -2.32 -4.03 -15.61
CA HIS A 192 -2.50 -5.32 -14.94
C HIS A 192 -3.94 -5.46 -14.46
N THR A 193 -4.46 -6.69 -14.50
CA THR A 193 -5.79 -7.02 -13.96
C THR A 193 -5.60 -7.72 -12.62
N GLY A 194 -6.06 -7.10 -11.54
CA GLY A 194 -5.93 -7.68 -10.21
C GLY A 194 -6.84 -8.90 -10.03
N HIS A 195 -6.62 -9.64 -8.95
CA HIS A 195 -7.45 -10.80 -8.58
C HIS A 195 -8.92 -10.44 -8.31
N ASP A 196 -9.19 -9.16 -8.04
CA ASP A 196 -10.53 -8.60 -7.91
C ASP A 196 -11.22 -8.31 -9.26
N GLY A 197 -10.56 -8.61 -10.38
CA GLY A 197 -11.07 -8.37 -11.73
C GLY A 197 -10.94 -6.93 -12.22
N TYR A 198 -10.47 -5.99 -11.38
CA TYR A 198 -10.31 -4.60 -11.77
C TYR A 198 -8.94 -4.34 -12.39
N LYS A 199 -8.92 -3.54 -13.46
CA LYS A 199 -7.70 -3.16 -14.18
C LYS A 199 -7.04 -1.95 -13.54
N ARG A 200 -5.70 -1.95 -13.53
CA ARG A 200 -4.84 -0.92 -12.93
C ARG A 200 -3.77 -0.50 -13.93
N VAL A 201 -3.43 0.79 -13.93
CA VAL A 201 -2.40 1.36 -14.79
C VAL A 201 -1.10 1.50 -14.00
N ASP A 202 -0.02 0.92 -14.51
CA ASP A 202 1.35 1.18 -14.06
C ASP A 202 1.84 2.46 -14.76
N TYR A 203 1.52 3.61 -14.17
CA TYR A 203 1.88 4.93 -14.71
C TYR A 203 3.39 5.07 -14.99
N PRO A 204 4.31 4.61 -14.11
CA PRO A 204 5.75 4.60 -14.41
C PRO A 204 6.13 3.95 -15.74
N ARG A 205 5.47 2.86 -16.15
CA ARG A 205 5.75 2.22 -17.45
C ARG A 205 5.41 3.09 -18.65
N LEU A 206 4.48 4.03 -18.50
CA LEU A 206 4.11 4.96 -19.57
C LEU A 206 5.21 5.99 -19.84
N THR A 207 6.15 6.23 -18.92
CA THR A 207 7.20 7.23 -19.09
C THR A 207 8.07 6.96 -20.32
N ALA A 208 8.43 5.71 -20.60
CA ALA A 208 9.23 5.36 -21.79
C ALA A 208 8.47 5.66 -23.10
N LEU A 209 7.16 5.37 -23.13
CA LEU A 209 6.31 5.68 -24.28
C LEU A 209 6.17 7.20 -24.49
N LEU A 210 6.02 7.97 -23.40
CA LEU A 210 5.94 9.43 -23.44
C LEU A 210 7.24 10.04 -24.00
N VAL A 211 8.41 9.51 -23.61
CA VAL A 211 9.71 9.98 -24.10
C VAL A 211 9.82 9.84 -25.62
N GLU A 212 9.49 8.66 -26.17
CA GLU A 212 9.56 8.45 -27.62
C GLU A 212 8.50 9.26 -28.37
N ALA A 213 7.29 9.42 -27.80
CA ALA A 213 6.25 10.24 -28.41
C ALA A 213 6.65 11.72 -28.52
N ILE A 214 7.37 12.26 -27.52
CA ILE A 214 7.90 13.63 -27.55
C ILE A 214 8.99 13.76 -28.62
N LYS A 215 9.86 12.77 -28.77
CA LYS A 215 10.89 12.75 -29.83
C LYS A 215 10.25 12.73 -31.23
N GLU A 216 9.27 11.87 -31.45
CA GLU A 216 8.51 11.80 -32.71
C GLU A 216 7.82 13.15 -32.99
N LEU A 217 7.17 13.75 -32.00
CA LEU A 217 6.53 15.07 -32.13
C LEU A 217 7.54 16.17 -32.48
N ALA A 218 8.70 16.17 -31.82
CA ALA A 218 9.75 17.14 -32.11
C ALA A 218 10.27 17.03 -33.55
N ALA A 219 10.39 15.80 -34.08
CA ALA A 219 10.77 15.57 -35.47
C ALA A 219 9.71 16.10 -36.45
N GLU A 220 8.42 15.84 -36.22
CA GLU A 220 7.32 16.39 -37.03
C GLU A 220 7.36 17.93 -37.05
N VAL A 221 7.57 18.57 -35.90
CA VAL A 221 7.68 20.03 -35.79
C VAL A 221 8.88 20.57 -36.58
N GLN A 222 10.03 19.90 -36.55
CA GLN A 222 11.20 20.31 -37.33
C GLN A 222 10.95 20.22 -38.83
N ILE A 223 10.32 19.14 -39.30
CA ILE A 223 9.95 18.97 -40.70
C ILE A 223 9.02 20.12 -41.14
N LEU A 224 7.98 20.41 -40.36
CA LEU A 224 7.04 21.49 -40.66
C LEU A 224 7.69 22.89 -40.69
N LYS A 225 8.67 23.15 -39.82
CA LYS A 225 9.43 24.42 -39.82
C LYS A 225 10.39 24.54 -41.00
N ALA A 226 10.91 23.42 -41.49
CA ALA A 226 11.85 23.37 -42.62
C ALA A 226 11.13 23.41 -43.97
N SER A 227 9.86 23.01 -44.04
CA SER A 227 9.02 23.23 -45.21
C SER A 227 8.81 24.73 -45.39
N PRO A 228 9.32 25.37 -46.48
CA PRO A 228 8.95 26.74 -46.76
C PRO A 228 7.43 26.76 -46.89
N LEU A 229 6.77 27.63 -46.13
CA LEU A 229 5.37 27.97 -46.36
C LEU A 229 5.25 28.15 -47.87
N SER A 230 4.46 27.31 -48.55
CA SER A 230 4.08 27.59 -49.93
C SER A 230 3.28 28.88 -49.85
N GLY A 231 4.02 29.99 -49.90
CA GLY A 231 3.48 31.30 -50.02
C GLY A 231 2.51 31.22 -51.15
N ASN A 232 1.28 31.60 -50.84
CA ASN A 232 0.27 31.97 -51.81
C ASN A 232 0.86 33.16 -52.60
N LYS A 233 1.75 32.84 -53.53
CA LYS A 233 2.07 33.64 -54.70
C LYS A 233 1.15 33.07 -55.75
N ASP A 234 -0.03 33.66 -55.88
CA ASP A 234 -0.39 34.36 -57.10
C ASP A 234 -1.89 34.66 -57.10
N VAL A 235 -2.16 35.94 -57.41
CA VAL A 235 -3.42 36.61 -57.80
C VAL A 235 -4.38 37.04 -56.69
#